data_AF-A0A7S0JG89-F1
#
_entry.id   AF-A0A7S0JG89-F1
#
_cell.length_a   1.000
_cell.length_b   1.000
_cell.length_c   1.000
_cell.angle_alpha   90.00
_cell.angle_beta   90.00
_cell.angle_gamma   90.00
#
_symmetry.space_group_name_H-M   'P 1'
#
loop_
_entity.id
_entity.type
_entity.pdbx_description
1 polymer ?
#
loop_
_entity_poly.entity_id
_entity_poly.type
_entity_poly.pdbx_seq_one_letter_code
_entity_poly.pdbx_strand_id
1 'polypeptide(L)'
;RDARLAAQREGRTADWYVARSLSQPFVGLLNEGATCYLNSLLQVLFMLADVRREVFSFEFSRVLHGEATRCLPLQLSRLFAHMQCGSRRTLSVRPLIHSLGWSHAEASVQHDVHELCRLLLASLADRGVRVAERLFEGELLCTL
;
A
#
# COMPACT_ATOMS: atom_id res chain seq x y z
N ARG A 1 14.43 -12.79 0.58
CA ARG A 1 15.58 -12.80 -0.37
C ARG A 1 15.36 -13.79 -1.51
N ASP A 2 14.75 -14.96 -1.27
CA ASP A 2 14.64 -16.04 -2.27
C ASP A 2 13.64 -15.79 -3.42
N ALA A 3 12.52 -15.12 -3.15
CA ALA A 3 11.49 -14.89 -4.17
C ALA A 3 11.95 -14.01 -5.36
N ARG A 4 12.91 -13.10 -5.13
CA ARG A 4 13.41 -12.15 -6.14
C ARG A 4 14.41 -12.79 -7.12
N LEU A 5 15.20 -13.77 -6.66
CA LEU A 5 16.22 -14.45 -7.48
C LEU A 5 15.61 -15.56 -8.34
N ALA A 6 14.53 -16.21 -7.89
CA ALA A 6 13.80 -17.20 -8.67
C ALA A 6 13.11 -16.56 -9.90
N ALA A 7 12.48 -15.40 -9.71
CA ALA A 7 11.78 -14.62 -10.73
C ALA A 7 12.65 -14.23 -11.94
N GLN A 8 13.90 -13.82 -11.70
CA GLN A 8 14.79 -13.32 -12.75
C GLN A 8 15.30 -14.38 -13.72
N ARG A 9 15.30 -15.68 -13.34
CA ARG A 9 15.86 -16.75 -14.18
C ARG A 9 14.92 -17.25 -15.28
N GLU A 10 13.64 -16.90 -15.22
CA GLU A 10 12.60 -17.49 -16.08
C GLU A 10 11.94 -16.50 -17.04
N GLY A 11 12.38 -15.24 -17.08
CA GLY A 11 11.91 -14.25 -18.07
C GLY A 11 10.42 -13.91 -17.99
N ARG A 12 9.77 -14.12 -16.84
CA ARG A 12 8.33 -13.89 -16.63
C ARG A 12 8.07 -12.51 -16.03
N THR A 13 7.14 -11.74 -16.60
CA THR A 13 6.90 -10.32 -16.28
C THR A 13 5.79 -10.06 -15.26
N ALA A 14 5.27 -11.06 -14.54
CA ALA A 14 4.19 -10.85 -13.57
C ALA A 14 4.24 -11.79 -12.35
N ASP A 15 5.28 -11.67 -11.52
CA ASP A 15 5.47 -12.49 -10.30
C ASP A 15 4.50 -12.24 -9.14
N TRP A 16 3.61 -11.24 -9.23
CA TRP A 16 2.87 -10.77 -8.05
C TRP A 16 1.79 -11.73 -7.54
N TYR A 17 1.45 -12.75 -8.33
CA TYR A 17 0.48 -13.79 -7.98
C TYR A 17 1.13 -15.08 -7.45
N VAL A 18 2.46 -15.23 -7.57
CA VAL A 18 3.15 -16.50 -7.33
C VAL A 18 3.10 -16.94 -5.86
N ALA A 19 2.80 -16.01 -4.95
CA ALA A 19 2.75 -16.30 -3.52
C ALA A 19 1.37 -16.77 -3.00
N ARG A 20 0.30 -16.72 -3.81
CA ARG A 20 -1.05 -17.17 -3.38
C ARG A 20 -1.52 -18.41 -4.13
N SER A 21 -2.40 -19.17 -3.46
CA SER A 21 -3.10 -20.29 -4.10
C SER A 21 -3.94 -19.82 -5.28
N LEU A 22 -3.95 -20.59 -6.37
CA LEU A 22 -4.83 -20.38 -7.52
C LEU A 22 -6.32 -20.35 -7.13
N SER A 23 -6.70 -21.10 -6.08
CA SER A 23 -8.07 -21.11 -5.56
C SER A 23 -8.43 -19.87 -4.73
N GLN A 24 -7.44 -19.08 -4.33
CA GLN A 24 -7.66 -17.85 -3.58
C GLN A 24 -6.62 -16.77 -3.89
N PRO A 25 -6.70 -16.21 -5.09
CA PRO A 25 -5.65 -15.37 -5.65
C PRO A 25 -5.63 -13.92 -5.19
N PHE A 26 -6.75 -13.46 -4.65
CA PHE A 26 -6.92 -12.12 -4.14
C PHE A 26 -7.40 -12.22 -2.69
N VAL A 27 -7.30 -11.09 -2.00
CA VAL A 27 -7.79 -10.96 -0.64
C VAL A 27 -8.68 -9.73 -0.56
N GLY A 28 -9.80 -9.88 0.14
CA GLY A 28 -10.67 -8.76 0.47
C GLY A 28 -10.09 -7.90 1.60
N LEU A 29 -10.57 -6.67 1.71
CA LEU A 29 -10.35 -5.82 2.87
C LEU A 29 -11.67 -5.67 3.61
N LEU A 30 -11.63 -5.80 4.95
CA LEU A 30 -12.80 -5.57 5.78
C LEU A 30 -13.19 -4.09 5.71
N ASN A 31 -14.47 -3.83 5.53
CA ASN A 31 -14.99 -2.47 5.62
C ASN A 31 -15.19 -2.13 7.09
N GLU A 32 -14.31 -1.29 7.64
CA GLU A 32 -14.28 -0.93 9.07
C GLU A 32 -15.14 0.30 9.33
N GLY A 33 -16.41 0.25 8.90
CA GLY A 33 -17.34 1.39 8.93
C GLY A 33 -17.54 2.02 7.55
N ALA A 34 -17.16 3.28 7.39
CA ALA A 34 -17.31 4.02 6.14
C ALA A 34 -16.05 3.98 5.25
N THR A 35 -15.15 3.01 5.45
CA THR A 35 -13.79 3.01 4.87
C THR A 35 -13.69 2.38 3.47
N CYS A 36 -14.79 2.27 2.73
CA CYS A 36 -14.80 1.61 1.42
C CYS A 36 -13.94 2.34 0.38
N TYR A 37 -13.86 3.67 0.45
CA TYR A 37 -12.99 4.49 -0.40
C TYR A 37 -11.50 4.16 -0.17
N LEU A 38 -11.09 3.97 1.08
CA LEU A 38 -9.72 3.60 1.46
C LEU A 38 -9.42 2.19 0.97
N ASN A 39 -10.34 1.25 1.17
CA ASN A 39 -10.16 -0.13 0.71
C ASN A 39 -9.98 -0.21 -0.81
N SER A 40 -10.80 0.52 -1.57
CA SER A 40 -10.69 0.60 -3.02
C SER A 40 -9.35 1.20 -3.45
N LEU A 41 -8.91 2.30 -2.84
CA LEU A 41 -7.62 2.92 -3.11
C LEU A 41 -6.46 1.96 -2.82
N LEU A 42 -6.48 1.27 -1.68
CA LEU A 42 -5.45 0.32 -1.29
C LEU A 42 -5.35 -0.86 -2.26
N GLN A 43 -6.47 -1.36 -2.77
CA GLN A 43 -6.47 -2.41 -3.79
C GLN A 43 -5.85 -1.90 -5.10
N VAL A 44 -6.21 -0.70 -5.55
CA VAL A 44 -5.61 -0.09 -6.76
C VAL A 44 -4.10 0.06 -6.61
N LEU A 45 -3.64 0.67 -5.51
CA LEU A 45 -2.22 0.85 -5.23
C LEU A 45 -1.50 -0.48 -5.09
N PHE A 46 -2.12 -1.47 -4.44
CA PHE A 46 -1.57 -2.81 -4.33
C PHE A 46 -1.40 -3.45 -5.70
N MET A 47 -2.29 -3.25 -6.67
CA MET A 47 -2.17 -3.89 -7.99
C MET A 47 -0.98 -3.35 -8.81
N LEU A 48 -0.53 -2.12 -8.54
CA LEU A 48 0.59 -1.49 -9.21
C LEU A 48 1.94 -2.06 -8.71
N ALA A 49 2.65 -2.77 -9.60
CA ALA A 49 3.88 -3.48 -9.23
C ALA A 49 5.01 -2.55 -8.77
N ASP A 50 5.15 -1.40 -9.42
CA ASP A 50 6.11 -0.37 -9.01
C ASP A 50 5.81 0.19 -7.62
N VAL A 51 4.55 0.49 -7.33
CA VAL A 51 4.13 0.95 -5.99
C VAL A 51 4.51 -0.09 -4.94
N ARG A 52 4.19 -1.37 -5.16
CA ARG A 52 4.58 -2.44 -4.24
C ARG A 52 6.09 -2.51 -4.03
N ARG A 53 6.88 -2.44 -5.12
CA ARG A 53 8.36 -2.47 -5.04
C ARG A 53 8.90 -1.35 -4.16
N GLU A 54 8.40 -0.13 -4.35
CA GLU A 54 8.81 1.02 -3.54
C GLU A 54 8.40 0.85 -2.08
N VAL A 55 7.16 0.43 -1.81
CA VAL A 55 6.67 0.19 -0.44
C VAL A 55 7.46 -0.91 0.27
N PHE A 56 7.85 -1.98 -0.44
CA PHE A 56 8.67 -3.06 0.13
C PHE A 56 10.15 -2.70 0.26
N SER A 57 10.61 -1.65 -0.42
CA SER A 57 11.99 -1.15 -0.28
C SER A 57 12.20 -0.31 0.97
N PHE A 58 11.10 0.09 1.63
CA PHE A 58 11.15 0.88 2.85
C PHE A 58 11.84 0.12 4.01
N GLU A 59 12.87 0.75 4.58
CA GLU A 59 13.61 0.22 5.72
C GLU A 59 13.21 0.96 7.01
N PHE A 60 12.56 0.25 7.93
CA PHE A 60 12.13 0.83 9.19
C PHE A 60 13.29 1.00 10.17
N SER A 61 13.61 2.26 10.50
CA SER A 61 14.39 2.64 11.68
C SER A 61 13.51 3.26 12.77
N ARG A 62 13.57 2.73 14.01
CA ARG A 62 12.85 3.31 15.16
C ARG A 62 13.32 4.73 15.50
N VAL A 63 14.59 5.05 15.23
CA VAL A 63 15.17 6.38 15.50
C VAL A 63 14.59 7.43 14.56
N LEU A 64 14.43 7.10 13.27
CA LEU A 64 13.96 8.03 12.25
C LEU A 64 12.43 8.09 12.16
N HIS A 65 11.75 6.97 12.40
CA HIS A 65 10.31 6.84 12.14
C HIS A 65 9.46 6.67 13.40
N GLY A 66 10.09 6.66 14.58
CA GLY A 66 9.41 6.53 15.86
C GLY A 66 8.75 5.17 16.06
N GLU A 67 7.51 5.17 16.56
CA GLU A 67 6.78 3.95 16.91
C GLU A 67 6.30 3.20 15.66
N ALA A 68 6.56 1.89 15.61
CA ALA A 68 6.17 1.04 14.48
C ALA A 68 4.66 1.04 14.20
N THR A 69 3.82 1.21 15.21
CA THR A 69 2.34 1.27 15.09
C THR A 69 1.83 2.56 14.44
N ARG A 70 2.65 3.63 14.48
CA ARG A 70 2.36 4.94 13.88
C ARG A 70 3.14 5.19 12.59
N CYS A 71 4.01 4.25 12.20
CA CYS A 71 4.77 4.32 10.96
C CYS A 71 3.93 3.83 9.78
N LEU A 72 3.34 4.77 9.04
CA LEU A 72 2.47 4.49 7.90
C LEU A 72 3.12 3.59 6.82
N PRO A 73 4.34 3.85 6.30
CA PRO A 73 4.97 2.98 5.32
C PRO A 73 5.16 1.54 5.81
N LEU A 74 5.47 1.36 7.10
CA LEU A 74 5.62 0.04 7.70
C LEU A 74 4.28 -0.70 7.81
N GLN A 75 3.20 -0.01 8.19
CA GLN A 75 1.87 -0.63 8.25
C GLN A 75 1.36 -0.97 6.85
N LEU A 76 1.62 -0.12 5.87
CA LEU A 76 1.28 -0.39 4.47
C LEU A 76 2.07 -1.58 3.91
N SER A 77 3.37 -1.66 4.16
CA SER A 77 4.19 -2.79 3.71
C SER A 77 3.75 -4.11 4.35
N ARG A 78 3.38 -4.10 5.63
CA ARG A 78 2.78 -5.27 6.31
C ARG A 78 1.45 -5.68 5.68
N LEU A 79 0.56 -4.72 5.41
CA LEU A 79 -0.71 -4.99 4.74
C LEU A 79 -0.46 -5.63 3.37
N PHE A 80 0.40 -5.03 2.54
CA PHE A 80 0.74 -5.55 1.21
C PHE A 80 1.40 -6.92 1.27
N ALA A 81 2.27 -7.20 2.25
CA ALA A 81 2.85 -8.52 2.45
C ALA A 81 1.78 -9.57 2.81
N HIS A 82 0.82 -9.23 3.66
CA HIS A 82 -0.32 -10.11 3.95
C HIS A 82 -1.23 -10.31 2.74
N MET A 83 -1.42 -9.27 1.93
CA MET A 83 -2.17 -9.37 0.67
C MET A 83 -1.47 -10.30 -0.31
N GLN A 84 -0.14 -10.19 -0.46
CA GLN A 84 0.64 -10.97 -1.42
C GLN A 84 0.88 -12.42 -0.98
N CYS A 85 1.15 -12.68 0.31
CA CYS A 85 1.62 -13.99 0.77
C CYS A 85 0.71 -14.66 1.81
N GLY A 86 -0.34 -13.98 2.27
CA GLY A 86 -1.21 -14.51 3.34
C GLY A 86 -2.20 -15.56 2.86
N SER A 87 -2.64 -16.43 3.76
CA SER A 87 -3.70 -17.43 3.49
C SER A 87 -5.13 -16.95 3.79
N ARG A 88 -5.28 -15.76 4.41
CA ARG A 88 -6.58 -15.22 4.80
C ARG A 88 -7.40 -14.79 3.57
N ARG A 89 -8.73 -14.89 3.66
CA ARG A 89 -9.72 -14.39 2.68
C ARG A 89 -9.99 -12.90 2.77
N THR A 90 -9.85 -12.36 3.97
CA THR A 90 -10.07 -10.94 4.23
C THR A 90 -9.06 -10.44 5.26
N LEU A 91 -8.64 -9.18 5.13
CA LEU A 91 -7.72 -8.50 6.05
C LEU A 91 -8.37 -7.26 6.65
N SER A 92 -8.06 -6.98 7.92
CA SER A 92 -8.45 -5.71 8.55
C SER A 92 -7.43 -4.62 8.19
N VAL A 93 -7.92 -3.42 7.92
CA VAL A 93 -7.11 -2.22 7.66
C VAL A 93 -6.93 -1.35 8.91
N ARG A 94 -7.43 -1.77 10.08
CA ARG A 94 -7.32 -1.01 11.34
C ARG A 94 -5.89 -0.56 11.70
N PRO A 95 -4.84 -1.41 11.58
CA PRO A 95 -3.49 -0.98 11.88
C PRO A 95 -3.01 0.17 10.99
N LEU A 96 -3.46 0.19 9.72
CA LEU A 96 -3.14 1.26 8.78
C LEU A 96 -3.91 2.54 9.14
N ILE A 97 -5.21 2.45 9.42
CA ILE A 97 -6.05 3.58 9.86
C ILE A 97 -5.45 4.23 11.12
N HIS A 98 -5.03 3.42 12.09
CA HIS A 98 -4.36 3.91 13.29
C HIS A 98 -3.06 4.65 12.96
N SER A 99 -2.28 4.19 11.98
CA SER A 99 -1.05 4.87 11.55
C SER A 99 -1.29 6.19 10.80
N LEU A 100 -2.49 6.39 10.25
CA LEU A 100 -2.94 7.69 9.70
C LEU A 100 -3.35 8.67 10.81
N GLY A 101 -3.41 8.22 12.07
CA GLY A 101 -3.84 9.04 13.20
C GLY A 101 -5.36 9.14 13.34
N TRP A 102 -6.12 8.40 12.54
CA TRP A 102 -7.58 8.41 12.60
C TRP A 102 -8.10 7.62 13.80
N SER A 103 -8.96 8.26 14.57
CA SER A 103 -9.84 7.63 15.54
C SER A 103 -10.96 6.84 14.86
N HIS A 104 -11.68 6.02 15.64
CA HIS A 104 -12.83 5.26 15.12
C HIS A 104 -13.95 6.16 14.56
N ALA A 105 -14.10 7.37 15.12
CA ALA A 105 -15.07 8.36 14.64
C ALA A 105 -14.67 8.90 13.26
N GLU A 106 -13.39 9.22 13.04
CA GLU A 106 -12.87 9.72 11.77
C GLU A 106 -12.93 8.65 10.66
N ALA A 107 -12.69 7.38 11.00
CA ALA A 107 -12.84 6.26 10.06
C ALA A 107 -14.30 6.07 9.58
N SER A 108 -15.27 6.67 10.26
CA SER A 108 -16.69 6.64 9.89
C SER A 108 -17.12 7.82 9.00
N VAL A 109 -16.19 8.73 8.68
CA VAL A 109 -16.40 9.85 7.75
C VAL A 109 -16.06 9.43 6.33
N GLN A 110 -16.88 9.84 5.37
CA GLN A 110 -16.59 9.66 3.94
C GLN A 110 -15.62 10.75 3.48
N HIS A 111 -14.51 10.35 2.88
CA HIS A 111 -13.52 11.27 2.33
C HIS A 111 -13.53 11.21 0.80
N ASP A 112 -13.14 12.32 0.17
CA ASP A 112 -12.80 12.34 -1.24
C ASP A 112 -11.58 11.42 -1.47
N VAL A 113 -11.74 10.42 -2.35
CA VAL A 113 -10.71 9.40 -2.59
C VAL A 113 -9.44 10.00 -3.20
N HIS A 114 -9.56 11.08 -3.96
CA HIS A 114 -8.44 11.74 -4.59
C HIS A 114 -7.65 12.59 -3.60
N GLU A 115 -8.33 13.29 -2.69
CA GLU A 115 -7.67 13.97 -1.58
C GLU A 115 -6.92 12.97 -0.70
N LEU A 116 -7.57 11.87 -0.33
CA LEU A 116 -6.95 10.80 0.44
C LEU A 116 -5.71 10.22 -0.27
N CYS A 117 -5.80 9.99 -1.59
CA CYS A 117 -4.69 9.47 -2.37
C CYS A 117 -3.47 10.41 -2.28
N ARG A 118 -3.67 11.72 -2.45
CA ARG A 118 -2.60 12.70 -2.33
C ARG A 118 -2.00 12.74 -0.92
N LEU A 119 -2.83 12.77 0.12
CA LEU A 119 -2.37 12.78 1.51
C LEU A 119 -1.58 11.51 1.87
N LEU A 120 -2.04 10.35 1.41
CA LEU A 120 -1.36 9.08 1.62
C LEU A 120 0.02 9.09 0.94
N LEU A 121 0.08 9.48 -0.33
CA LEU A 121 1.33 9.51 -1.09
C LEU A 121 2.32 10.55 -0.54
N ALA A 122 1.85 11.74 -0.15
CA ALA A 122 2.68 12.74 0.51
C ALA A 122 3.26 12.22 1.85
N SER A 123 2.42 11.59 2.68
CA SER A 123 2.85 11.00 3.95
C SER A 123 3.88 9.88 3.79
N LEU A 124 3.82 9.15 2.67
CA LEU A 124 4.80 8.14 2.27
C LEU A 124 6.11 8.80 1.82
N ALA A 125 6.03 9.86 1.00
CA ALA A 125 7.19 10.61 0.52
C ALA A 125 7.98 11.27 1.67
N ASP A 126 7.31 11.86 2.65
CA ASP A 126 7.92 12.43 3.88
C ASP A 126 8.76 11.41 4.67
N ARG A 127 8.47 10.13 4.48
CA ARG A 127 9.14 9.00 5.14
C ARG A 127 10.07 8.23 4.19
N GLY A 128 10.39 8.82 3.03
CA GLY A 128 11.36 8.28 2.07
C GLY A 128 10.79 7.32 1.03
N VAL A 129 9.47 7.10 0.98
CA VAL A 129 8.84 6.25 -0.04
C VAL A 129 8.27 7.12 -1.16
N ARG A 130 9.10 7.38 -2.16
CA ARG A 130 8.86 8.33 -3.26
C ARG A 130 8.07 7.75 -4.43
N VAL A 131 6.83 7.32 -4.14
CA VAL A 131 5.94 6.73 -5.15
C VAL A 131 5.37 7.79 -6.10
N ALA A 132 4.95 8.94 -5.56
CA ALA A 132 4.32 10.01 -6.33
C ALA A 132 5.27 10.56 -7.38
N GLU A 133 6.48 10.97 -6.96
CA GLU A 133 7.44 11.64 -7.86
C GLU A 133 7.92 10.72 -8.97
N ARG A 134 7.97 9.41 -8.71
CA ARG A 134 8.51 8.44 -9.66
C ARG A 134 7.49 7.90 -10.64
N LEU A 135 6.21 7.83 -10.26
CA LEU A 135 5.20 7.08 -11.02
C LEU A 135 4.00 7.90 -11.47
N PHE A 136 3.69 9.01 -10.79
CA PHE A 136 2.42 9.71 -10.98
C PHE A 136 2.58 11.18 -11.36
N GLU A 137 3.79 11.75 -11.25
CA GLU A 137 4.07 13.10 -11.72
C GLU A 137 4.19 13.15 -13.25
N GLY A 138 3.58 14.18 -13.84
CA GLY A 138 3.64 14.48 -15.27
C GLY A 138 3.49 15.98 -15.50
N GLU A 139 4.07 16.46 -16.59
CA GLU A 139 4.02 17.87 -16.97
C GLU A 139 2.96 18.10 -18.04
N LEU A 140 2.09 19.10 -17.82
CA LEU A 140 1.15 19.55 -18.85
C LEU A 140 1.71 20.83 -19.48
N LEU A 141 2.20 20.73 -20.71
CA LEU A 141 2.59 21.89 -21.50
C LEU A 141 1.35 22.47 -22.18
N CYS A 142 0.92 23.65 -21.73
CA CYS A 142 -0.16 24.39 -22.36
C CYS A 142 0.43 25.29 -23.46
N THR A 143 0.37 24.83 -24.72
CA THR A 143 0.70 25.67 -25.87
C THR A 143 -0.53 26.48 -26.24
N LEU A 144 -0.49 27.79 -25.97
CA LEU A 144 -1.47 28.77 -26.45
C LEU A 144 -1.35 28.98 -27.97
#